data_AF-A0AAU9FX29-F1
#
_entry.id   AF-A0AAU9FX29-F1
#
_cell.length_a   1.000
_cell.length_b   1.000
_cell.length_c   1.000
_cell.angle_alpha   90.00
_cell.angle_beta   90.00
_cell.angle_gamma   90.00
#
_symmetry.space_group_name_H-M   'P 1'
#
loop_
_entity.id
_entity.type
_entity.pdbx_description
1 polymer ?
#
loop_
_entity_poly.entity_id
_entity_poly.type
_entity_poly.pdbx_seq_one_letter_code
_entity_poly.pdbx_strand_id
1 'polypeptide(L)'
;MTVTRPEDLPSRKPPAGEPSLAPWVTDFLRCELAKFEGLSNVSHITQHTIILKDDKPIKQRYFPKNPAMQKIINAQVDELLLDGRIEPSKSPHSAPIVLVGKKTGDMRMCVDYRQLNARSVPDAYPLPRINHILERLRNAHYISTLDLKNGYWQIPLAEGSRECTAFTVPGRGLFHWKVMPFGLHSAAATFQRALDSVIGPRMEPHAFAYLDDIIVIGVALEDHVENLREVFRRLREANLRLNKDKCSFSKGASYIWVMSSGHVYTLTHRRL
;
A
#
# COMPACT_ATOMS: atom_id res chain seq x y z
N MET A 1 0.41 35.39 5.88
CA MET A 1 1.33 34.57 5.08
C MET A 1 0.52 33.51 4.37
N THR A 2 0.43 33.61 3.05
CA THR A 2 -0.47 32.82 2.20
C THR A 2 0.14 31.45 1.97
N VAL A 3 -0.48 30.40 2.50
CA VAL A 3 -0.09 29.00 2.28
C VAL A 3 -0.68 28.57 0.95
N THR A 4 0.16 28.46 -0.08
CA THR A 4 -0.23 27.86 -1.36
C THR A 4 -0.36 26.35 -1.19
N ARG A 5 -1.46 25.78 -1.70
CA ARG A 5 -1.68 24.34 -1.66
C ARG A 5 -0.69 23.66 -2.61
N PRO A 6 -0.26 22.40 -2.35
CA PRO A 6 0.69 21.68 -3.20
C PRO A 6 0.26 21.56 -4.67
N GLU A 7 -1.02 21.80 -4.93
CA GLU A 7 -1.76 21.60 -6.18
C GLU A 7 -1.63 22.79 -7.14
N ASP A 8 -1.14 23.94 -6.66
CA ASP A 8 -0.92 25.17 -7.44
C ASP A 8 0.55 25.34 -7.89
N LEU A 9 1.38 24.30 -7.73
CA LEU A 9 2.78 24.33 -8.19
C LEU A 9 2.85 23.95 -9.68
N PRO A 10 3.43 24.80 -10.55
CA PRO A 10 3.51 24.50 -11.97
C PRO A 10 4.31 23.21 -12.19
N SER A 11 3.77 22.29 -13.01
CA SER A 11 4.55 21.14 -13.47
C SER A 11 5.75 21.65 -14.28
N ARG A 12 6.93 21.62 -13.66
CA ARG A 12 8.20 21.83 -14.36
C ARG A 12 8.92 20.51 -14.44
N LYS A 13 9.46 20.22 -15.63
CA LYS A 13 10.41 19.13 -15.85
C LYS A 13 11.49 19.14 -14.76
N PRO A 14 11.97 17.96 -14.32
CA PRO A 14 13.04 17.89 -13.34
C PRO A 14 14.23 18.74 -13.83
N PRO A 15 14.89 19.51 -12.92
CA PRO A 15 16.05 20.31 -13.29
C PRO A 15 17.12 19.40 -13.89
N ALA A 16 17.71 19.84 -14.99
CA ALA A 16 18.84 19.14 -15.62
C ALA A 16 19.99 19.02 -14.61
N GLY A 17 20.37 17.78 -14.29
CA GLY A 17 21.49 17.47 -13.39
C GLY A 17 21.11 16.82 -12.05
N GLU A 18 20.21 15.83 -12.05
CA GLU A 18 20.26 14.83 -10.96
C GLU A 18 21.62 14.13 -11.03
N PRO A 19 22.41 14.08 -9.94
CA PRO A 19 23.62 13.25 -9.95
C PRO A 19 23.17 11.82 -10.21
N SER A 20 23.61 11.25 -11.33
CA SER A 20 23.33 9.85 -11.64
C SER A 20 23.81 8.99 -10.49
N LEU A 21 22.99 8.03 -10.07
CA LEU A 21 23.40 7.05 -9.08
C LEU A 21 24.73 6.41 -9.52
N ALA A 22 25.63 6.19 -8.56
CA ALA A 22 26.89 5.53 -8.87
C ALA A 22 26.62 4.21 -9.62
N PRO A 23 27.39 3.87 -10.68
CA PRO A 23 27.08 2.73 -11.55
C PRO A 23 26.89 1.41 -10.79
N TRP A 24 27.70 1.19 -9.75
CA TRP A 24 27.61 -0.01 -8.90
C TRP A 24 26.31 -0.08 -8.08
N VAL A 25 25.75 1.07 -7.67
CA VAL A 25 24.45 1.14 -6.98
C VAL A 25 23.32 0.80 -7.94
N THR A 26 23.42 1.29 -9.18
CA THR A 26 22.44 0.96 -10.23
C THR A 26 22.44 -0.54 -10.53
N ASP A 27 23.63 -1.15 -10.63
CA ASP A 27 23.78 -2.58 -10.81
C ASP A 27 23.21 -3.38 -9.63
N PHE A 28 23.55 -2.98 -8.41
CA PHE A 28 22.98 -3.56 -7.18
C PHE A 28 21.45 -3.54 -7.18
N LEU A 29 20.83 -2.37 -7.45
CA LEU A 29 19.39 -2.22 -7.48
C LEU A 29 18.77 -3.11 -8.56
N ARG A 30 19.36 -3.16 -9.75
CA ARG A 30 18.90 -4.03 -10.84
C ARG A 30 18.89 -5.50 -10.41
N CYS A 31 19.99 -5.98 -9.82
CA CYS A 31 20.11 -7.36 -9.36
C CYS A 31 19.13 -7.69 -8.22
N GLU A 32 18.99 -6.80 -7.24
CA GLU A 32 18.09 -7.03 -6.10
C GLU A 32 16.61 -6.96 -6.50
N LEU A 33 16.23 -6.01 -7.36
CA LEU A 33 14.85 -5.86 -7.81
C LEU A 33 14.39 -7.00 -8.72
N ALA A 34 15.30 -7.61 -9.49
CA ALA A 34 14.99 -8.81 -10.28
C ALA A 34 14.52 -9.99 -9.39
N LYS A 35 15.07 -10.11 -8.16
CA LYS A 35 14.71 -11.17 -7.22
C LYS A 35 13.26 -11.11 -6.72
N PHE A 36 12.56 -9.98 -6.92
CA PHE A 36 11.14 -9.83 -6.57
C PHE A 36 10.16 -10.32 -7.65
N GLU A 37 10.66 -10.75 -8.81
CA GLU A 37 9.81 -11.21 -9.92
C GLU A 37 9.25 -12.62 -9.70
N GLY A 38 9.99 -13.48 -8.99
CA GLY A 38 9.58 -14.85 -8.66
C GLY A 38 8.75 -15.01 -7.38
N LEU A 39 8.49 -13.92 -6.65
CA LEU A 39 7.68 -13.97 -5.43
C LEU A 39 6.21 -14.21 -5.76
N SER A 40 5.55 -15.02 -4.92
CA SER A 40 4.10 -15.17 -5.02
C SER A 40 3.43 -13.86 -4.56
N ASN A 41 2.23 -13.58 -5.04
CA ASN A 41 1.55 -12.31 -4.76
C ASN A 41 0.89 -12.25 -3.36
N VAL A 42 1.12 -13.24 -2.50
CA VAL A 42 0.46 -13.37 -1.19
C VAL A 42 1.47 -13.74 -0.11
N SER A 43 1.63 -12.88 0.88
CA SER A 43 2.49 -13.08 2.04
C SER A 43 1.96 -14.18 2.97
N HIS A 44 2.88 -14.81 3.70
CA HIS A 44 2.57 -15.83 4.71
C HIS A 44 2.77 -15.34 6.14
N ILE A 45 3.17 -14.07 6.33
CA ILE A 45 3.55 -13.55 7.66
C ILE A 45 2.35 -13.30 8.58
N THR A 46 1.17 -13.06 8.02
CA THR A 46 -0.06 -12.83 8.77
C THR A 46 -1.28 -13.07 7.90
N GLN A 47 -2.44 -13.21 8.53
CA GLN A 47 -3.74 -13.15 7.90
C GLN A 47 -4.57 -12.01 8.50
N HIS A 48 -5.44 -11.41 7.71
CA HIS A 48 -6.44 -10.47 8.22
C HIS A 48 -7.68 -11.24 8.69
N THR A 49 -8.07 -10.99 9.94
CA THR A 49 -9.27 -11.57 10.55
C THR A 49 -10.26 -10.47 10.86
N ILE A 50 -11.52 -10.71 10.50
CA ILE A 50 -12.65 -9.83 10.80
C ILE A 50 -13.45 -10.50 11.92
N ILE A 51 -13.57 -9.81 13.05
CA ILE A 51 -14.39 -10.25 14.18
C ILE A 51 -15.65 -9.39 14.18
N LEU A 52 -16.80 -10.01 13.97
CA LEU A 52 -18.09 -9.34 14.08
C LEU A 52 -18.53 -9.25 15.55
N LYS A 53 -19.25 -8.18 15.89
CA LYS A 53 -19.84 -7.99 17.23
C LYS A 53 -21.03 -8.91 17.47
N ASP A 54 -21.66 -9.38 16.39
CA ASP A 54 -22.82 -10.26 16.41
C ASP A 54 -22.92 -11.01 15.06
N ASP A 55 -23.58 -12.18 15.06
CA ASP A 55 -23.64 -13.08 13.89
C ASP A 55 -24.73 -12.72 12.87
N LYS A 56 -25.39 -11.56 12.99
CA LYS A 56 -26.47 -11.22 12.06
C LYS A 56 -25.90 -10.94 10.66
N PRO A 57 -26.49 -11.47 9.59
CA PRO A 57 -26.06 -11.14 8.24
C PRO A 57 -26.07 -9.64 7.95
N ILE A 58 -25.10 -9.15 7.18
CA ILE A 58 -25.04 -7.76 6.69
C ILE A 58 -25.48 -7.79 5.24
N LYS A 59 -26.73 -7.42 4.95
CA LYS A 59 -27.26 -7.40 3.59
C LYS A 59 -27.58 -5.98 3.16
N GLN A 60 -26.67 -5.40 2.39
CA GLN A 60 -26.84 -4.07 1.83
C GLN A 60 -27.53 -4.15 0.46
N ARG A 61 -28.41 -3.20 0.19
CA ARG A 61 -29.04 -3.06 -1.13
C ARG A 61 -27.98 -2.62 -2.15
N TYR A 62 -27.86 -3.36 -3.25
CA TYR A 62 -27.12 -2.90 -4.43
C TYR A 62 -28.08 -2.21 -5.41
N PHE A 63 -27.52 -1.34 -6.25
CA PHE A 63 -28.27 -0.63 -7.29
C PHE A 63 -27.74 -1.01 -8.67
N PRO A 64 -28.61 -1.15 -9.68
CA PRO A 64 -28.19 -1.29 -11.07
C PRO A 64 -27.23 -0.16 -11.46
N LYS A 65 -26.26 -0.50 -12.31
CA LYS A 65 -25.30 0.47 -12.86
C LYS A 65 -25.63 0.68 -14.34
N ASN A 66 -25.31 1.87 -14.84
CA ASN A 66 -25.43 2.12 -16.27
C ASN A 66 -24.45 1.20 -17.06
N PRO A 67 -24.68 0.98 -18.37
CA PRO A 67 -23.88 0.03 -19.14
C PRO A 67 -22.37 0.32 -19.14
N ALA A 68 -21.97 1.59 -19.19
CA ALA A 68 -20.56 1.98 -19.17
C ALA A 68 -19.87 1.63 -17.85
N MET A 69 -20.52 1.94 -16.71
CA MET A 69 -20.04 1.57 -15.38
C MET A 69 -20.02 0.04 -15.19
N GLN A 70 -21.04 -0.65 -15.70
CA GLN A 70 -21.11 -2.11 -15.60
C GLN A 70 -19.95 -2.78 -16.36
N LYS A 71 -19.58 -2.26 -17.53
CA LYS A 71 -18.43 -2.75 -18.30
C LYS A 71 -17.13 -2.64 -17.50
N ILE A 72 -16.91 -1.51 -16.83
CA ILE A 72 -15.74 -1.29 -15.97
C ILE A 72 -15.72 -2.27 -14.78
N ILE A 73 -16.88 -2.46 -14.13
CA ILE A 73 -17.00 -3.40 -13.01
C ILE A 73 -16.69 -4.82 -13.49
N ASN A 74 -17.28 -5.25 -14.59
CA ASN A 74 -17.08 -6.60 -15.11
C ASN A 74 -15.60 -6.86 -15.45
N ALA A 75 -14.93 -5.91 -16.13
CA ALA A 75 -13.51 -6.03 -16.45
C ALA A 75 -12.64 -6.17 -15.19
N GLN A 76 -12.85 -5.34 -14.18
CA GLN A 76 -12.08 -5.42 -12.92
C GLN A 76 -12.41 -6.70 -12.13
N VAL A 77 -13.64 -7.18 -12.15
CA VAL A 77 -14.02 -8.46 -11.54
C VAL A 77 -13.33 -9.63 -12.25
N ASP A 78 -13.27 -9.61 -13.58
CA ASP A 78 -12.60 -10.66 -14.36
C ASP A 78 -11.10 -10.69 -14.10
N GLU A 79 -10.45 -9.52 -14.01
CA GLU A 79 -9.05 -9.40 -13.60
C GLU A 79 -8.82 -9.96 -12.19
N LEU A 80 -9.69 -9.63 -11.22
CA LEU A 80 -9.57 -10.12 -9.85
C LEU A 80 -9.81 -11.63 -9.72
N LEU A 81 -10.70 -12.20 -10.55
CA LEU A 81 -10.92 -13.65 -10.64
C LEU A 81 -9.72 -14.36 -11.25
N LEU A 82 -9.17 -13.81 -12.35
CA LEU A 82 -7.98 -14.33 -13.01
C LEU A 82 -6.75 -14.31 -12.07
N ASP A 83 -6.60 -13.22 -11.32
CA ASP A 83 -5.56 -13.07 -10.29
C ASP A 83 -5.81 -13.96 -9.05
N GLY A 84 -6.95 -14.64 -8.95
CA GLY A 84 -7.32 -15.48 -7.81
C GLY A 84 -7.54 -14.72 -6.50
N ARG A 85 -7.82 -13.41 -6.56
CA ARG A 85 -8.04 -12.55 -5.38
C ARG A 85 -9.46 -12.60 -4.84
N ILE A 86 -10.42 -12.94 -5.70
CA ILE A 86 -11.83 -13.13 -5.34
C ILE A 86 -12.31 -14.47 -5.87
N GLU A 87 -13.44 -14.94 -5.35
CA GLU A 87 -14.10 -16.16 -5.83
C GLU A 87 -15.63 -16.05 -5.64
N PRO A 88 -16.44 -16.84 -6.36
CA PRO A 88 -17.88 -16.89 -6.15
C PRO A 88 -18.23 -17.22 -4.70
N SER A 89 -19.25 -16.56 -4.18
CA SER A 89 -19.66 -16.69 -2.77
C SER A 89 -21.13 -17.09 -2.65
N LYS A 90 -21.43 -17.76 -1.55
CA LYS A 90 -22.78 -18.10 -1.07
C LYS A 90 -23.04 -17.52 0.32
N SER A 91 -22.23 -16.54 0.70
CA SER A 91 -22.28 -15.84 1.98
C SER A 91 -23.67 -15.23 2.24
N PRO A 92 -24.12 -15.22 3.51
CA PRO A 92 -25.32 -14.48 3.91
C PRO A 92 -25.09 -12.95 3.91
N HIS A 93 -23.83 -12.49 3.82
CA HIS A 93 -23.46 -11.08 3.72
C HIS A 93 -23.45 -10.58 2.26
N SER A 94 -23.65 -9.29 2.08
CA SER A 94 -23.58 -8.61 0.79
C SER A 94 -23.35 -7.12 0.99
N ALA A 95 -22.25 -6.63 0.42
CA ALA A 95 -21.94 -5.21 0.26
C ALA A 95 -22.06 -4.77 -1.22
N PRO A 96 -22.45 -3.52 -1.51
CA PRO A 96 -22.59 -3.04 -2.87
C PRO A 96 -21.26 -2.52 -3.41
N ILE A 97 -21.10 -2.61 -4.72
CA ILE A 97 -19.98 -1.98 -5.44
C ILE A 97 -20.23 -0.49 -5.65
N VAL A 98 -19.18 0.30 -5.41
CA VAL A 98 -19.10 1.72 -5.73
C VAL A 98 -17.90 1.96 -6.66
N LEU A 99 -18.08 2.83 -7.65
CA LEU A 99 -16.99 3.25 -8.52
C LEU A 99 -16.47 4.61 -8.06
N VAL A 100 -15.17 4.72 -7.86
CA VAL A 100 -14.50 5.95 -7.44
C VAL A 100 -13.53 6.40 -8.52
N GLY A 101 -13.59 7.66 -8.93
CA GLY A 101 -12.66 8.21 -9.91
C GLY A 101 -11.25 8.29 -9.37
N LYS A 102 -10.27 7.83 -10.16
CA LYS A 102 -8.85 8.12 -9.95
C LYS A 102 -8.53 9.50 -10.51
N LYS A 103 -7.43 10.09 -10.02
CA LYS A 103 -6.87 11.33 -10.58
C LYS A 103 -6.46 11.20 -12.06
N THR A 104 -6.21 9.97 -12.53
CA THR A 104 -5.88 9.65 -13.93
C THR A 104 -7.08 9.69 -14.88
N GLY A 105 -8.31 9.83 -14.35
CA GLY A 105 -9.56 9.76 -15.12
C GLY A 105 -10.19 8.36 -15.14
N ASP A 106 -9.43 7.31 -14.80
CA ASP A 106 -9.97 5.94 -14.72
C ASP A 106 -10.85 5.75 -13.48
N MET A 107 -11.79 4.82 -13.54
CA MET A 107 -12.63 4.46 -12.38
C MET A 107 -12.08 3.22 -11.66
N ARG A 108 -12.07 3.25 -10.33
CA ARG A 108 -11.70 2.11 -9.47
C ARG A 108 -12.94 1.47 -8.89
N MET A 109 -13.04 0.15 -8.98
CA MET A 109 -14.00 -0.64 -8.23
C MET A 109 -13.63 -0.68 -6.76
N CYS A 110 -14.54 -0.22 -5.91
CA CYS A 110 -14.48 -0.33 -4.46
C CYS A 110 -15.74 -1.04 -3.96
N VAL A 111 -15.65 -1.64 -2.77
CA VAL A 111 -16.80 -2.23 -2.09
C VAL A 111 -17.13 -1.37 -0.87
N ASP A 112 -18.39 -1.04 -0.67
CA ASP A 112 -18.83 -0.19 0.44
C ASP A 112 -18.98 -0.99 1.73
N TYR A 113 -17.87 -1.19 2.43
CA TYR A 113 -17.80 -1.91 3.72
C TYR A 113 -18.19 -1.05 4.93
N ARG A 114 -18.83 0.11 4.79
CA ARG A 114 -19.18 0.96 5.95
C ARG A 114 -20.06 0.23 6.97
N GLN A 115 -21.03 -0.58 6.52
CA GLN A 115 -21.87 -1.36 7.45
C GLN A 115 -21.11 -2.52 8.09
N LEU A 116 -20.21 -3.16 7.34
CA LEU A 116 -19.32 -4.18 7.88
C LEU A 116 -18.43 -3.59 8.98
N ASN A 117 -17.76 -2.47 8.70
CA ASN A 117 -16.89 -1.79 9.65
C ASN A 117 -17.61 -1.36 10.94
N ALA A 118 -18.87 -0.91 10.85
CA ALA A 118 -19.64 -0.52 12.02
C ALA A 118 -19.92 -1.72 12.96
N ARG A 119 -20.02 -2.92 12.38
CA ARG A 119 -20.38 -4.16 13.06
C ARG A 119 -19.18 -5.06 13.36
N SER A 120 -17.98 -4.68 12.94
CA SER A 120 -16.74 -5.37 13.33
C SER A 120 -16.07 -4.71 14.54
N VAL A 121 -15.28 -5.50 15.26
CA VAL A 121 -14.45 -5.05 16.37
C VAL A 121 -13.22 -4.32 15.82
N PRO A 122 -12.97 -3.06 16.23
CA PRO A 122 -11.80 -2.31 15.78
C PRO A 122 -10.51 -2.87 16.34
N ASP A 123 -9.49 -2.92 15.48
CA ASP A 123 -8.12 -3.23 15.87
C ASP A 123 -7.44 -1.96 16.40
N ALA A 124 -6.93 -2.04 17.62
CA ALA A 124 -6.32 -0.92 18.34
C ALA A 124 -4.79 -0.83 18.12
N TYR A 125 -4.23 -1.55 17.15
CA TYR A 125 -2.80 -1.48 16.86
C TYR A 125 -2.38 -0.04 16.55
N PRO A 126 -1.33 0.48 17.21
CA PRO A 126 -0.90 1.85 17.03
C PRO A 126 -0.30 2.02 15.63
N LEU A 127 -0.66 3.11 14.96
CA LEU A 127 0.08 3.54 13.78
C LEU A 127 1.33 4.32 14.21
N PRO A 128 2.47 4.14 13.53
CA PRO A 128 3.71 4.82 13.87
C PRO A 128 3.55 6.34 13.86
N ARG A 129 4.16 7.01 14.85
CA ARG A 129 4.11 8.47 14.95
C ARG A 129 5.09 9.09 13.98
N ILE A 130 4.54 9.85 13.05
CA ILE A 130 5.26 10.53 11.97
C ILE A 130 6.46 11.37 12.45
N ASN A 131 6.35 12.02 13.61
CA ASN A 131 7.38 12.89 14.16
C ASN A 131 8.68 12.14 14.48
N HIS A 132 8.57 10.89 14.96
CA HIS A 132 9.75 10.08 15.27
C HIS A 132 10.57 9.78 14.01
N ILE A 133 9.89 9.47 12.91
CA ILE A 133 10.53 9.22 11.61
C ILE A 133 11.20 10.50 11.11
N LEU A 134 10.51 11.65 11.20
CA LEU A 134 11.06 12.95 10.78
C LEU A 134 12.35 13.33 11.49
N GLU A 135 12.47 13.07 12.80
CA GLU A 135 13.69 13.34 13.56
C GLU A 135 14.88 12.53 13.03
N ARG A 136 14.65 11.27 12.65
CA ARG A 136 15.68 10.39 12.09
C ARG A 136 16.09 10.81 10.68
N LEU A 137 15.13 11.26 9.86
CA LEU A 137 15.38 11.74 8.51
C LEU A 137 16.31 12.97 8.47
N ARG A 138 16.33 13.82 9.52
CA ARG A 138 17.19 15.02 9.55
C ARG A 138 18.68 14.73 9.49
N ASN A 139 19.09 13.57 10.01
CA ASN A 139 20.50 13.17 10.07
C ASN A 139 20.90 12.24 8.92
N ALA A 140 19.96 11.89 8.04
CA ALA A 140 20.21 11.03 6.89
C ALA A 140 20.82 11.84 5.74
N HIS A 141 21.83 11.28 5.07
CA HIS A 141 22.37 11.83 3.82
C HIS A 141 21.82 11.12 2.59
N TYR A 142 21.38 9.87 2.74
CA TYR A 142 20.77 9.07 1.70
C TYR A 142 19.43 8.53 2.20
N ILE A 143 18.41 8.65 1.35
CA ILE A 143 17.06 8.19 1.66
C ILE A 143 16.52 7.41 0.46
N SER A 144 15.90 6.26 0.75
CA SER A 144 15.07 5.50 -0.18
C SER A 144 13.66 5.34 0.39
N THR A 145 12.66 5.40 -0.48
CA THR A 145 11.26 5.12 -0.15
C THR A 145 10.80 3.96 -1.03
N LEU A 146 10.31 2.89 -0.41
CA LEU A 146 9.85 1.67 -1.09
C LEU A 146 8.34 1.59 -0.99
N ASP A 147 7.66 1.48 -2.14
CA ASP A 147 6.20 1.31 -2.25
C ASP A 147 5.88 -0.19 -2.43
N LEU A 148 4.93 -0.71 -1.65
CA LEU A 148 4.46 -2.08 -1.78
C LEU A 148 3.36 -2.20 -2.85
N LYS A 149 3.53 -3.11 -3.80
CA LYS A 149 2.60 -3.29 -4.92
C LYS A 149 1.25 -3.83 -4.45
N ASN A 150 0.22 -3.01 -4.43
CA ASN A 150 -1.11 -3.38 -3.92
C ASN A 150 -1.03 -4.02 -2.51
N GLY A 151 -0.29 -3.38 -1.59
CA GLY A 151 0.11 -3.93 -0.28
C GLY A 151 -0.97 -4.76 0.43
N TYR A 152 -2.20 -4.24 0.57
CA TYR A 152 -3.29 -4.96 1.24
C TYR A 152 -3.66 -6.28 0.57
N TRP A 153 -3.64 -6.35 -0.76
CA TRP A 153 -3.93 -7.59 -1.50
C TRP A 153 -2.84 -8.65 -1.36
N GLN A 154 -1.69 -8.30 -0.79
CA GLN A 154 -0.66 -9.28 -0.44
C GLN A 154 -0.93 -9.97 0.89
N ILE A 155 -1.84 -9.45 1.72
CA ILE A 155 -2.21 -10.08 2.99
C ILE A 155 -3.42 -11.00 2.76
N PRO A 156 -3.32 -12.32 3.03
CA PRO A 156 -4.45 -13.22 2.92
C PRO A 156 -5.54 -12.90 3.95
N LEU A 157 -6.80 -13.11 3.58
CA LEU A 157 -7.91 -13.16 4.54
C LEU A 157 -7.96 -14.53 5.19
N ALA A 158 -8.19 -14.56 6.50
CA ALA A 158 -8.55 -15.78 7.21
C ALA A 158 -9.82 -16.38 6.57
N GLU A 159 -9.88 -17.71 6.45
CA GLU A 159 -10.97 -18.40 5.75
C GLU A 159 -12.35 -18.04 6.31
N GLY A 160 -12.48 -18.03 7.64
CA GLY A 160 -13.73 -17.63 8.32
C GLY A 160 -14.13 -16.16 8.15
N SER A 161 -13.21 -15.30 7.69
CA SER A 161 -13.51 -13.88 7.44
C SER A 161 -13.86 -13.58 5.98
N ARG A 162 -13.66 -14.53 5.05
CA ARG A 162 -13.92 -14.29 3.61
C ARG A 162 -15.38 -13.95 3.37
N GLU A 163 -16.31 -14.72 3.92
CA GLU A 163 -17.75 -14.51 3.72
C GLU A 163 -18.23 -13.14 4.20
N CYS A 164 -17.61 -12.57 5.24
CA CYS A 164 -17.93 -11.22 5.73
C CYS A 164 -17.64 -10.15 4.67
N THR A 165 -16.70 -10.41 3.76
CA THR A 165 -16.31 -9.48 2.68
C THR A 165 -17.15 -9.63 1.42
N ALA A 166 -18.20 -10.46 1.44
CA ALA A 166 -19.00 -10.73 0.26
C ALA A 166 -19.63 -9.46 -0.32
N PHE A 167 -19.63 -9.36 -1.65
CA PHE A 167 -20.12 -8.22 -2.39
C PHE A 167 -20.89 -8.65 -3.63
N THR A 168 -21.90 -7.87 -3.99
CA THR A 168 -22.76 -8.17 -5.13
C THR A 168 -22.26 -7.47 -6.39
N VAL A 169 -22.09 -8.25 -7.45
CA VAL A 169 -21.86 -7.78 -8.81
C VAL A 169 -23.20 -7.80 -9.55
N PRO A 170 -23.76 -6.63 -9.94
CA PRO A 170 -25.05 -6.59 -10.64
C PRO A 170 -25.00 -7.46 -11.90
N GLY A 171 -25.96 -8.39 -12.04
CA GLY A 171 -26.05 -9.31 -13.18
C GLY A 171 -25.09 -10.51 -13.14
N ARG A 172 -24.20 -10.63 -12.15
CA ARG A 172 -23.24 -11.75 -12.03
C ARG A 172 -23.27 -12.50 -10.70
N GLY A 173 -24.04 -12.02 -9.72
CA GLY A 173 -24.20 -12.71 -8.44
C GLY A 173 -23.26 -12.19 -7.35
N LEU A 174 -22.87 -13.08 -6.44
CA LEU A 174 -22.13 -12.75 -5.22
C LEU A 174 -20.71 -13.31 -5.28
N PHE A 175 -19.74 -12.51 -4.82
CA PHE A 175 -18.33 -12.87 -4.74
C PHE A 175 -17.78 -12.45 -3.38
N HIS A 176 -16.69 -13.05 -2.92
CA HIS A 176 -15.97 -12.59 -1.74
C HIS A 176 -14.47 -12.52 -2.00
N TRP A 177 -13.74 -11.86 -1.11
CA TRP A 177 -12.29 -11.73 -1.22
C TRP A 177 -11.56 -12.89 -0.53
N LYS A 178 -10.40 -13.26 -1.09
CA LYS A 178 -9.43 -14.21 -0.51
C LYS A 178 -8.24 -13.50 0.12
N VAL A 179 -8.03 -12.24 -0.25
CA VAL A 179 -6.98 -11.35 0.25
C VAL A 179 -7.63 -10.09 0.83
N MET A 180 -6.94 -9.38 1.71
CA MET A 180 -7.51 -8.24 2.44
C MET A 180 -7.91 -7.10 1.48
N PRO A 181 -9.22 -6.80 1.31
CA PRO A 181 -9.65 -5.74 0.43
C PRO A 181 -9.45 -4.35 1.05
N PHE A 182 -9.41 -3.34 0.18
CA PHE A 182 -9.50 -1.95 0.60
C PHE A 182 -10.87 -1.64 1.22
N GLY A 183 -10.89 -0.69 2.15
CA GLY A 183 -12.12 -0.19 2.77
C GLY A 183 -12.49 -0.86 4.10
N LEU A 184 -11.78 -1.91 4.53
CA LEU A 184 -11.90 -2.45 5.88
C LEU A 184 -11.18 -1.55 6.89
N HIS A 185 -11.84 -1.21 7.99
CA HIS A 185 -11.29 -0.28 8.97
C HIS A 185 -10.02 -0.80 9.67
N SER A 186 -9.95 -2.10 9.97
CA SER A 186 -8.82 -2.73 10.65
C SER A 186 -7.72 -3.22 9.70
N ALA A 187 -7.84 -2.97 8.39
CA ALA A 187 -6.83 -3.40 7.41
C ALA A 187 -5.48 -2.71 7.65
N ALA A 188 -5.49 -1.40 7.90
CA ALA A 188 -4.27 -0.63 8.16
C ALA A 188 -3.53 -1.14 9.40
N ALA A 189 -4.25 -1.46 10.47
CA ALA A 189 -3.67 -2.02 11.69
C ALA A 189 -3.02 -3.38 11.46
N THR A 190 -3.69 -4.28 10.72
CA THR A 190 -3.13 -5.58 10.35
C THR A 190 -1.90 -5.42 9.48
N PHE A 191 -1.95 -4.53 8.50
CA PHE A 191 -0.85 -4.27 7.58
C PHE A 191 0.37 -3.68 8.30
N GLN A 192 0.16 -2.68 9.16
CA GLN A 192 1.24 -2.08 9.93
C GLN A 192 1.91 -3.10 10.85
N ARG A 193 1.15 -3.93 11.56
CA ARG A 193 1.69 -5.03 12.36
C ARG A 193 2.53 -6.01 11.53
N ALA A 194 2.11 -6.27 10.30
CA ALA A 194 2.85 -7.11 9.37
C ALA A 194 4.18 -6.44 8.95
N LEU A 195 4.19 -5.15 8.66
CA LEU A 195 5.43 -4.44 8.34
C LEU A 195 6.35 -4.29 9.55
N ASP A 196 5.81 -4.12 10.75
CA ASP A 196 6.59 -4.04 11.99
C ASP A 196 7.23 -5.39 12.34
N SER A 197 6.63 -6.51 11.97
CA SER A 197 7.27 -7.82 12.15
C SER A 197 8.43 -8.06 11.18
N VAL A 198 8.39 -7.42 10.00
CA VAL A 198 9.41 -7.54 8.95
C VAL A 198 10.56 -6.54 9.15
N ILE A 199 10.21 -5.27 9.30
CA ILE A 199 11.14 -4.13 9.42
C ILE A 199 11.25 -3.72 10.88
N GLY A 200 10.19 -3.09 11.41
CA GLY A 200 9.98 -2.68 12.80
C GLY A 200 11.23 -2.28 13.61
N PRO A 201 11.23 -2.56 14.93
CA PRO A 201 12.33 -2.16 15.82
C PRO A 201 13.70 -2.78 15.47
N ARG A 202 13.71 -3.88 14.70
CA ARG A 202 14.94 -4.59 14.34
C ARG A 202 15.80 -3.83 13.34
N MET A 203 15.18 -2.94 12.58
CA MET A 203 15.86 -2.11 11.59
C MET A 203 16.02 -0.67 12.05
N GLU A 204 15.52 -0.30 13.24
CA GLU A 204 15.79 1.03 13.79
C GLU A 204 17.29 1.16 14.15
N PRO A 205 17.90 2.34 13.90
CA PRO A 205 17.32 3.57 13.34
C PRO A 205 17.44 3.68 11.80
N HIS A 206 17.70 2.59 11.09
CA HIS A 206 18.08 2.59 9.67
C HIS A 206 16.92 2.42 8.69
N ALA A 207 15.83 1.79 9.09
CA ALA A 207 14.62 1.70 8.28
C ALA A 207 13.35 1.76 9.13
N PHE A 208 12.30 2.32 8.53
CA PHE A 208 11.01 2.57 9.17
C PHE A 208 9.88 2.16 8.25
N ALA A 209 8.90 1.43 8.78
CA ALA A 209 7.66 1.17 8.08
C ALA A 209 6.61 2.21 8.49
N TYR A 210 5.96 2.84 7.52
CA TYR A 210 4.87 3.78 7.76
C TYR A 210 3.77 3.56 6.74
N LEU A 211 2.66 2.97 7.17
CA LEU A 211 1.54 2.63 6.30
C LEU A 211 1.99 1.78 5.09
N ASP A 212 1.88 2.31 3.87
CA ASP A 212 2.24 1.61 2.63
C ASP A 212 3.70 1.85 2.21
N ASP A 213 4.43 2.75 2.89
CA ASP A 213 5.79 3.16 2.57
C ASP A 213 6.81 2.56 3.55
N ILE A 214 7.92 2.07 3.01
CA ILE A 214 9.11 1.71 3.81
C ILE A 214 10.22 2.70 3.48
N ILE A 215 10.71 3.36 4.51
CA ILE A 215 11.74 4.39 4.41
C ILE A 215 13.04 3.78 4.89
N VAL A 216 14.09 3.87 4.08
CA VAL A 216 15.44 3.38 4.40
C VAL A 216 16.38 4.57 4.38
N ILE A 217 17.27 4.66 5.36
CA ILE A 217 18.21 5.78 5.50
C ILE A 217 19.65 5.34 5.73
N GLY A 218 20.58 6.21 5.36
CA GLY A 218 22.00 6.09 5.69
C GLY A 218 22.74 7.42 5.67
N VAL A 219 23.89 7.46 6.36
CA VAL A 219 24.78 8.64 6.41
C VAL A 219 25.87 8.53 5.33
N ALA A 220 26.42 7.33 5.13
CA ALA A 220 27.26 7.00 3.99
C ALA A 220 26.46 6.20 2.95
N LEU A 221 26.91 6.25 1.68
CA LEU A 221 26.22 5.55 0.60
C LEU A 221 26.32 4.03 0.76
N GLU A 222 27.48 3.55 1.20
CA GLU A 222 27.77 2.14 1.42
C GLU A 222 26.87 1.57 2.52
N ASP A 223 26.75 2.26 3.65
CA ASP A 223 25.84 1.88 4.74
C ASP A 223 24.39 1.86 4.28
N HIS A 224 23.97 2.86 3.49
CA HIS A 224 22.62 2.93 2.93
C HIS A 224 22.31 1.75 2.02
N VAL A 225 23.28 1.32 1.20
CA VAL A 225 23.13 0.15 0.34
C VAL A 225 23.05 -1.15 1.16
N GLU A 226 23.82 -1.27 2.24
CA GLU A 226 23.68 -2.43 3.15
C GLU A 226 22.31 -2.46 3.82
N ASN A 227 21.81 -1.31 4.28
CA ASN A 227 20.47 -1.20 4.84
C ASN A 227 19.40 -1.60 3.81
N LEU A 228 19.53 -1.16 2.57
CA LEU A 228 18.64 -1.58 1.48
C LEU A 228 18.70 -3.08 1.21
N ARG A 229 19.90 -3.67 1.21
CA ARG A 229 20.11 -5.11 1.00
C ARG A 229 19.37 -5.91 2.06
N GLU A 230 19.49 -5.52 3.32
CA GLU A 230 18.83 -6.17 4.44
C GLU A 230 17.30 -6.00 4.38
N VAL A 231 16.81 -4.79 4.07
CA VAL A 231 15.37 -4.54 3.86
C VAL A 231 14.82 -5.40 2.71
N PHE A 232 15.52 -5.46 1.58
CA PHE A 232 15.09 -6.29 0.46
C PHE A 232 15.09 -7.78 0.78
N ARG A 233 16.09 -8.27 1.53
CA ARG A 233 16.13 -9.66 2.00
C ARG A 233 14.89 -9.98 2.85
N ARG A 234 14.59 -9.14 3.84
CA ARG A 234 13.44 -9.31 4.74
C ARG A 234 12.10 -9.27 4.00
N LEU A 235 11.94 -8.34 3.06
CA LEU A 235 10.72 -8.26 2.25
C LEU A 235 10.53 -9.51 1.39
N ARG A 236 11.60 -10.05 0.79
CA ARG A 236 11.52 -11.30 0.03
C ARG A 236 11.19 -12.50 0.91
N GLU A 237 11.80 -12.59 2.09
CA GLU A 237 11.49 -13.63 3.08
C GLU A 237 10.03 -13.56 3.54
N ALA A 238 9.50 -12.35 3.71
CA ALA A 238 8.09 -12.13 3.99
C ALA A 238 7.17 -12.30 2.77
N ASN A 239 7.75 -12.55 1.60
CA ASN A 239 7.04 -12.64 0.31
C ASN A 239 6.20 -11.37 0.02
N LEU A 240 6.77 -10.20 0.30
CA LEU A 240 6.20 -8.89 0.02
C LEU A 240 6.83 -8.28 -1.25
N ARG A 241 5.99 -7.90 -2.21
CA ARG A 241 6.41 -7.37 -3.51
C ARG A 241 6.44 -5.85 -3.52
N LEU A 242 7.52 -5.31 -4.10
CA LEU A 242 7.68 -3.89 -4.36
C LEU A 242 6.99 -3.48 -5.67
N ASN A 243 6.57 -2.22 -5.71
CA ASN A 243 6.19 -1.52 -6.92
C ASN A 243 7.38 -0.70 -7.43
N LYS A 244 8.16 -1.32 -8.31
CA LYS A 244 9.45 -0.78 -8.77
C LYS A 244 9.33 0.66 -9.30
N ASP A 245 8.26 0.96 -10.03
CA ASP A 245 8.04 2.26 -10.68
C ASP A 245 7.71 3.39 -9.70
N LYS A 246 7.25 3.05 -8.49
CA LYS A 246 6.95 4.01 -7.43
C LYS A 246 8.01 4.08 -6.34
N CYS A 247 8.96 3.17 -6.34
CA CYS A 247 10.08 3.23 -5.41
C CYS A 247 11.04 4.36 -5.81
N SER A 248 11.63 5.00 -4.81
CA SER A 248 12.65 6.03 -4.96
C SER A 248 13.91 5.57 -4.23
N PHE A 249 15.06 5.56 -4.90
CA PHE A 249 16.29 5.00 -4.35
C PHE A 249 17.40 6.03 -4.20
N SER A 250 18.07 5.99 -3.04
CA SER A 250 19.37 6.62 -2.76
C SER A 250 19.46 8.10 -3.15
N LYS A 251 18.39 8.87 -2.90
CA LYS A 251 18.38 10.32 -3.14
C LYS A 251 19.23 11.00 -2.05
N GLY A 252 20.21 11.80 -2.48
CA GLY A 252 21.06 12.57 -1.56
C GLY A 252 20.25 13.67 -0.85
N ALA A 253 20.54 13.97 0.42
CA ALA A 253 19.70 14.78 1.32
C ALA A 253 19.54 16.28 0.99
N SER A 254 19.95 16.75 -0.19
CA SER A 254 19.74 18.13 -0.66
C SER A 254 18.26 18.49 -0.96
N TYR A 255 17.32 17.59 -0.65
CA TYR A 255 15.89 17.79 -0.84
C TYR A 255 15.22 17.99 0.53
N ILE A 256 14.41 19.04 0.65
CA ILE A 256 13.61 19.27 1.86
C ILE A 256 12.47 18.26 1.82
N TRP A 257 12.40 17.33 2.76
CA TRP A 257 11.31 16.37 2.78
C TRP A 257 10.10 16.96 3.52
N VAL A 258 8.94 17.00 2.85
CA VAL A 258 7.67 17.39 3.47
C VAL A 258 6.71 16.21 3.39
N MET A 259 6.12 15.85 4.53
CA MET A 259 5.03 14.89 4.56
C MET A 259 3.69 15.62 4.42
N SER A 260 2.91 15.21 3.43
CA SER A 260 1.53 15.69 3.23
C SER A 260 0.63 14.47 3.02
N SER A 261 -0.54 14.43 3.65
CA SER A 261 -1.52 13.35 3.46
C SER A 261 -0.96 11.92 3.60
N GLY A 262 -0.03 11.70 4.55
CA GLY A 262 0.52 10.38 4.85
C GLY A 262 1.57 9.83 3.90
N HIS A 263 2.12 10.65 2.98
CA HIS A 263 3.21 10.24 2.08
C HIS A 263 4.43 11.16 2.25
N VAL A 264 5.63 10.62 2.05
CA VAL A 264 6.91 11.36 2.10
C VAL A 264 7.24 11.96 0.73
N TYR A 265 7.24 13.28 0.61
CA TYR A 265 7.62 13.98 -0.63
C TYR A 265 8.98 14.65 -0.51
N THR A 266 9.80 14.53 -1.56
CA THR A 266 10.98 15.38 -1.80
C THR A 266 10.55 16.75 -2.35
N LEU A 267 10.84 17.86 -1.66
CA LEU A 267 10.91 19.20 -2.28
C LEU A 267 12.34 19.45 -2.76
N THR A 268 12.47 19.64 -4.07
CA THR A 268 13.65 20.26 -4.66
C THR A 268 13.75 21.72 -4.20
N HIS A 269 14.93 22.11 -3.74
CA HIS A 269 15.27 23.46 -3.29
C HIS A 269 14.73 24.54 -4.26
N ARG A 270 13.75 25.35 -3.82
CA ARG A 270 13.58 26.69 -4.41
C ARG A 270 14.76 27.52 -3.91
N ARG A 271 15.60 28.04 -4.81
CA ARG A 271 16.44 29.19 -4.48
C ARG A 271 15.48 30.35 -4.18
N LEU A 272 15.70 31.01 -3.05
CA LEU A 272 15.07 32.29 -2.70
C LEU A 272 15.36 33.33 -3.78
#